data_AF-A0A4U0QBI1-F1
#
_entry.id   AF-A0A4U0QBI1-F1
#
_cell.length_a   1.000
_cell.length_b   1.000
_cell.length_c   1.000
_cell.angle_alpha   90.00
_cell.angle_beta   90.00
_cell.angle_gamma   90.00
#
_symmetry.space_group_name_H-M   'P 1'
#
loop_
_entity.id
_entity.type
_entity.pdbx_description
1 polymer ?
#
loop_
_entity_poly.entity_id
_entity_poly.type
_entity_poly.pdbx_seq_one_letter_code
_entity_poly.pdbx_strand_id
1 'polypeptide(L)'
;MIGYDNRLIDAMLSGVLAALDGASNPAKVAIYPAPRPADGVPNAAPLVTVPLARPAGTVATGKLTLAPSADGLVLVEGDPAWCRICDGNDRLLLVADVAPQSAPGNAEIILNAERLYAGGAVRIVSGEIAPHG
;
A
#
# COMPACT_ATOMS: atom_id res chain seq x y z
N MET A 1 -3.75 22.56 12.37
CA MET A 1 -2.89 21.86 11.41
C MET A 1 -1.50 22.45 11.51
N ILE A 2 -0.50 21.65 11.84
CA ILE A 2 0.90 22.08 11.87
C ILE A 2 1.50 21.72 10.50
N GLY A 3 2.12 22.68 9.82
CA GLY A 3 2.85 22.42 8.57
C GLY A 3 4.27 21.97 8.87
N TYR A 4 4.67 20.81 8.35
CA TYR A 4 6.04 20.33 8.41
C TYR A 4 6.78 20.63 7.11
N ASP A 5 8.05 20.96 7.21
CA ASP A 5 8.92 21.09 6.04
C ASP A 5 9.16 19.72 5.38
N ASN A 6 9.28 19.70 4.04
CA ASN A 6 9.47 18.46 3.29
C ASN A 6 10.72 17.68 3.74
N ARG A 7 11.78 18.34 4.23
CA ARG A 7 12.98 17.63 4.70
C ARG A 7 12.70 16.79 5.93
N LEU A 8 11.80 17.24 6.81
CA LEU A 8 11.37 16.48 7.97
C LEU A 8 10.47 15.31 7.55
N ILE A 9 9.54 15.55 6.62
CA ILE A 9 8.68 14.50 6.06
C ILE A 9 9.52 13.42 5.36
N ASP A 10 10.49 13.82 4.55
CA ASP A 10 11.40 12.91 3.87
C ASP A 10 12.20 12.07 4.88
N ALA A 11 12.66 12.65 5.98
CA ALA A 11 13.34 11.89 7.04
C ALA A 11 12.41 10.86 7.70
N MET A 12 11.15 11.22 7.99
CA MET A 12 10.16 10.30 8.55
C MET A 12 9.85 9.16 7.58
N LEU A 13 9.58 9.48 6.31
CA LEU A 13 9.28 8.49 5.28
C LEU A 13 10.48 7.61 4.94
N SER A 14 11.71 8.13 5.07
CA SER A 14 12.93 7.31 4.96
C SER A 14 13.03 6.28 6.08
N GLY A 15 12.59 6.63 7.30
CA GLY A 15 12.47 5.67 8.40
C GLY A 15 11.43 4.58 8.12
N VAL A 16 10.29 4.95 7.52
CA VAL A 16 9.26 3.99 7.07
C VAL A 16 9.81 3.05 5.99
N LEU A 17 10.50 3.60 4.98
CA LEU A 17 11.14 2.82 3.92
C LEU A 17 12.18 1.84 4.49
N ALA A 18 13.04 2.31 5.40
CA ALA A 18 14.00 1.45 6.07
C ALA A 18 13.35 0.32 6.87
N ALA A 19 12.19 0.57 7.50
CA ALA A 19 11.43 -0.46 8.20
C ALA A 19 10.83 -1.49 7.23
N LEU A 20 10.29 -1.05 6.08
CA LEU A 20 9.80 -1.95 5.01
C LEU A 20 10.90 -2.86 4.48
N ASP A 21 12.09 -2.30 4.26
CA ASP A 21 13.26 -3.02 3.75
C ASP A 21 14.02 -3.82 4.82
N GLY A 22 13.64 -3.73 6.10
CA GLY A 22 14.41 -4.30 7.22
C GLY A 22 14.36 -5.83 7.34
N ALA A 23 13.35 -6.48 6.78
CA ALA A 23 13.21 -7.95 6.79
C ALA A 23 14.06 -8.62 5.69
N SER A 24 14.22 -9.94 5.71
CA SER A 24 14.88 -10.68 4.62
C SER A 24 13.99 -10.85 3.39
N ASN A 25 12.69 -11.10 3.60
CA ASN A 25 11.72 -11.16 2.50
C ASN A 25 11.34 -9.74 2.03
N PRO A 26 10.86 -9.57 0.78
CA PRO A 26 10.32 -8.29 0.32
C PRO A 26 9.10 -7.84 1.13
N ALA A 27 8.95 -6.53 1.30
CA ALA A 27 7.72 -5.92 1.81
C ALA A 27 6.55 -6.17 0.85
N LYS A 28 5.31 -5.96 1.33
CA LYS A 28 4.11 -6.24 0.53
C LYS A 28 2.94 -5.32 0.86
N VAL A 29 2.02 -5.19 -0.10
CA VAL A 29 0.73 -4.52 0.05
C VAL A 29 -0.35 -5.60 0.02
N ALA A 30 -1.04 -5.80 1.15
CA ALA A 30 -2.15 -6.73 1.28
C ALA A 30 -3.48 -5.96 1.18
N ILE A 31 -4.28 -6.25 0.17
CA ILE A 31 -5.48 -5.48 -0.20
C ILE A 31 -6.74 -6.22 0.26
N TYR A 32 -7.68 -5.48 0.82
CA TYR A 32 -8.88 -6.02 1.47
C TYR A 32 -10.15 -5.34 0.94
N PRO A 33 -11.30 -6.02 1.03
CA PRO A 33 -12.57 -5.43 0.66
C PRO A 33 -13.09 -4.45 1.73
N ALA A 34 -14.08 -3.65 1.37
CA ALA A 34 -14.84 -2.86 2.33
C ALA A 34 -15.68 -3.76 3.27
N PRO A 35 -16.05 -3.27 4.47
CA PRO A 35 -15.59 -2.03 5.09
C PRO A 35 -14.20 -2.20 5.72
N ARG A 36 -13.40 -1.11 5.75
CA ARG A 36 -12.18 -1.05 6.56
C ARG A 36 -12.56 -1.09 8.04
N PRO A 37 -12.06 -2.06 8.82
CA PRO A 37 -12.26 -2.09 10.27
C PRO A 37 -11.59 -0.88 10.94
N ALA A 38 -12.22 -0.33 11.99
CA ALA A 38 -11.75 0.89 12.65
C ALA A 38 -10.39 0.71 13.34
N ASP A 39 -10.10 -0.50 13.84
CA ASP A 39 -8.80 -0.89 14.41
C ASP A 39 -7.77 -1.26 13.34
N GLY A 40 -8.17 -1.25 12.06
CA GLY A 40 -7.35 -1.68 10.94
C GLY A 40 -7.01 -3.17 10.96
N VAL A 41 -7.65 -4.00 11.80
CA VAL A 41 -7.46 -5.46 11.89
C VAL A 41 -8.39 -6.16 10.92
N PRO A 42 -7.87 -6.86 9.89
CA PRO A 42 -8.70 -7.54 8.91
C PRO A 42 -9.62 -8.56 9.55
N ASN A 43 -10.88 -8.52 9.16
CA ASN A 43 -11.89 -9.53 9.48
C ASN A 43 -11.99 -10.63 8.40
N ALA A 44 -11.24 -10.49 7.31
CA ALA A 44 -11.23 -11.37 6.15
C ALA A 44 -9.81 -11.57 5.60
N ALA A 45 -9.63 -12.60 4.80
CA ALA A 45 -8.41 -12.80 4.02
C ALA A 45 -8.23 -11.65 3.00
N PRO A 46 -6.98 -11.30 2.63
CA PRO A 46 -6.75 -10.32 1.57
C PRO A 46 -7.28 -10.85 0.23
N LEU A 47 -7.84 -9.95 -0.58
CA LEU A 47 -8.22 -10.22 -1.97
C LEU A 47 -7.00 -10.59 -2.81
N VAL A 48 -5.92 -9.85 -2.58
CA VAL A 48 -4.63 -9.98 -3.26
C VAL A 48 -3.51 -9.49 -2.34
N THR A 49 -2.32 -10.05 -2.51
CA THR A 49 -1.09 -9.50 -1.95
C THR A 49 -0.13 -9.16 -3.10
N VAL A 50 0.34 -7.92 -3.13
CA VAL A 50 1.28 -7.43 -4.15
C VAL A 50 2.66 -7.26 -3.50
N PRO A 51 3.70 -7.97 -3.97
CA PRO A 51 5.05 -7.80 -3.44
C PRO A 51 5.64 -6.47 -3.93
N LEU A 52 6.42 -5.83 -3.06
CA LEU A 52 7.25 -4.68 -3.39
C LEU A 52 8.64 -5.15 -3.82
N ALA A 53 9.37 -4.28 -4.50
CA ALA A 53 10.78 -4.45 -4.82
C ALA A 53 11.64 -4.28 -3.57
N ARG A 54 12.95 -4.40 -3.74
CA ARG A 54 13.94 -4.05 -2.72
C ARG A 54 14.97 -3.11 -3.37
N PRO A 55 14.99 -1.82 -3.01
CA PRO A 55 14.15 -1.17 -1.99
C PRO A 55 12.65 -1.15 -2.33
N ALA A 56 11.81 -1.08 -1.30
CA ALA A 56 10.35 -1.11 -1.41
C ALA A 56 9.76 0.15 -2.08
N GLY A 57 10.57 1.20 -2.27
CA GLY A 57 10.17 2.45 -2.88
C GLY A 57 11.28 3.50 -2.85
N THR A 58 10.91 4.75 -3.16
CA THR A 58 11.80 5.91 -3.12
C THR A 58 11.13 7.06 -2.38
N VAL A 59 11.90 7.80 -1.59
CA VAL A 59 11.42 9.00 -0.87
C VAL A 59 11.92 10.26 -1.59
N ALA A 60 10.99 11.16 -1.91
CA ALA A 60 11.31 12.48 -2.43
C ALA A 60 10.14 13.45 -2.23
N THR A 61 10.45 14.71 -1.93
CA THR A 61 9.49 15.83 -1.95
C THR A 61 8.27 15.58 -1.04
N GLY A 62 8.51 15.03 0.15
CA GLY A 62 7.49 14.74 1.15
C GLY A 62 6.64 13.51 0.83
N LYS A 63 7.06 12.65 -0.09
CA LYS A 63 6.34 11.45 -0.52
C LYS A 63 7.23 10.22 -0.55
N LEU A 64 6.64 9.07 -0.22
CA LEU A 64 7.20 7.75 -0.46
C LEU A 64 6.43 7.12 -1.61
N THR A 65 7.10 6.94 -2.74
CA THR A 65 6.57 6.23 -3.91
C THR A 65 6.94 4.76 -3.79
N LEU A 66 5.95 3.89 -3.62
CA LEU A 66 6.14 2.45 -3.55
C LEU A 66 6.53 1.88 -4.93
N ALA A 67 7.35 0.85 -4.92
CA ALA A 67 7.80 0.16 -6.12
C ALA A 67 7.32 -1.30 -6.10
N PRO A 68 6.14 -1.64 -6.67
CA PRO A 68 5.72 -3.02 -6.85
C PRO A 68 6.73 -3.81 -7.70
N SER A 69 7.04 -5.04 -7.33
CA SER A 69 7.97 -5.90 -8.09
C SER A 69 7.25 -6.83 -9.08
N ALA A 70 5.95 -7.07 -8.89
CA ALA A 70 5.12 -7.89 -9.75
C ALA A 70 3.65 -7.49 -9.64
N ASP A 71 2.83 -7.94 -10.59
CA ASP A 71 1.38 -7.91 -10.48
C ASP A 71 0.93 -8.95 -9.42
N GLY A 72 -0.14 -8.66 -8.68
CA GLY A 72 -0.68 -9.54 -7.66
C GLY A 72 -1.69 -10.53 -8.23
N LEU A 73 -1.62 -11.80 -7.81
CA LEU A 73 -2.64 -12.81 -8.11
C LEU A 73 -3.82 -12.64 -7.15
N VAL A 74 -5.01 -12.43 -7.71
CA VAL A 74 -6.25 -12.32 -6.94
C VAL A 74 -6.68 -13.70 -6.47
N LEU A 75 -6.67 -13.91 -5.16
CA LEU A 75 -7.06 -15.17 -4.52
C LEU A 75 -8.53 -15.18 -4.10
N VAL A 76 -9.06 -14.00 -3.76
CA VAL A 76 -10.45 -13.82 -3.37
C VAL A 76 -11.05 -12.68 -4.19
N GLU A 77 -12.21 -12.94 -4.80
CA GLU A 77 -12.94 -11.92 -5.53
C GLU A 77 -13.54 -10.87 -4.59
N GLY A 78 -13.54 -9.61 -5.03
CA GLY A 78 -14.19 -8.53 -4.30
C GLY A 78 -13.83 -7.15 -4.82
N ASP A 79 -14.46 -6.14 -4.22
CA ASP A 79 -14.17 -4.73 -4.52
C ASP A 79 -13.11 -4.23 -3.53
N PRO A 80 -11.91 -3.86 -4.00
CA PRO A 80 -10.82 -3.41 -3.15
C PRO A 80 -11.13 -2.03 -2.56
N ALA A 81 -10.86 -1.83 -1.27
CA ALA A 81 -11.19 -0.58 -0.58
C ALA A 81 -10.07 -0.05 0.33
N TRP A 82 -9.24 -0.93 0.89
CA TRP A 82 -8.15 -0.54 1.78
C TRP A 82 -7.05 -1.58 1.75
N CYS A 83 -5.89 -1.24 2.30
CA CYS A 83 -4.77 -2.15 2.37
C CYS A 83 -3.96 -2.00 3.66
N ARG A 84 -3.19 -3.05 3.94
CA ARG A 84 -2.07 -3.02 4.87
C ARG A 84 -0.77 -3.08 4.09
N ILE A 85 0.19 -2.24 4.48
CA ILE A 85 1.56 -2.28 3.97
C ILE A 85 2.41 -2.87 5.09
N CYS A 86 3.02 -4.02 4.81
CA CYS A 86 3.76 -4.81 5.78
C CYS A 86 5.22 -5.00 5.36
N ASP A 87 6.10 -5.20 6.35
CA ASP A 87 7.46 -5.68 6.11
C ASP A 87 7.45 -7.14 5.61
N GLY A 88 8.62 -7.66 5.25
CA GLY A 88 8.79 -9.06 4.83
C GLY A 88 8.58 -10.12 5.92
N ASN A 89 8.29 -9.72 7.17
CA ASN A 89 7.90 -10.61 8.27
C ASN A 89 6.41 -10.47 8.62
N ASP A 90 5.61 -9.90 7.71
CA ASP A 90 4.17 -9.65 7.89
C ASP A 90 3.82 -8.67 9.02
N ARG A 91 4.79 -7.88 9.50
CA ARG A 91 4.53 -6.84 10.49
C ARG A 91 3.91 -5.64 9.80
N LEU A 92 2.77 -5.20 10.32
CA LEU A 92 2.07 -4.02 9.86
C LEU A 92 2.91 -2.76 10.09
N LEU A 93 3.07 -1.94 9.05
CA LEU A 93 3.69 -0.62 9.17
C LEU A 93 2.72 0.51 8.85
N LEU A 94 1.87 0.34 7.82
CA LEU A 94 0.92 1.35 7.40
C LEU A 94 -0.43 0.73 7.04
N VAL A 95 -1.50 1.52 7.19
CA VAL A 95 -2.82 1.21 6.65
C VAL A 95 -3.22 2.37 5.75
N ALA A 96 -3.66 2.06 4.54
CA ALA A 96 -3.95 3.03 3.50
C ALA A 96 -5.24 2.69 2.77
N ASP A 97 -5.85 3.69 2.13
CA ASP A 97 -7.04 3.52 1.31
C ASP A 97 -6.63 3.08 -0.11
N VAL A 98 -7.53 2.32 -0.74
CA VAL A 98 -7.33 1.76 -2.08
C VAL A 98 -8.47 2.19 -2.97
N ALA A 99 -8.15 2.66 -4.17
CA ALA A 99 -9.14 3.05 -5.16
C ALA A 99 -8.75 2.56 -6.57
N PRO A 100 -9.70 2.41 -7.49
CA PRO A 100 -9.39 2.17 -8.88
C PRO A 100 -8.91 3.43 -9.60
N GLN A 101 -8.10 3.26 -10.65
CA GLN A 101 -7.60 4.35 -11.49
C GLN A 101 -8.70 5.19 -12.16
N SER A 102 -9.90 4.63 -12.35
CA SER A 102 -11.06 5.34 -12.90
C SER A 102 -11.65 6.34 -11.92
N ALA A 103 -11.42 6.18 -10.61
CA ALA A 103 -11.93 7.05 -9.55
C ALA A 103 -10.97 7.09 -8.34
N PRO A 104 -9.76 7.67 -8.50
CA PRO A 104 -8.69 7.55 -7.50
C PRO A 104 -8.96 8.29 -6.18
N GLY A 105 -9.76 9.36 -6.20
CA GLY A 105 -10.03 10.18 -5.02
C GLY A 105 -8.73 10.67 -4.36
N ASN A 106 -8.63 10.48 -3.04
CA ASN A 106 -7.44 10.76 -2.25
C ASN A 106 -6.72 9.48 -1.79
N ALA A 107 -7.02 8.32 -2.39
CA ALA A 107 -6.44 7.05 -1.96
C ALA A 107 -4.93 6.99 -2.26
N GLU A 108 -4.17 6.39 -1.36
CA GLU A 108 -2.72 6.26 -1.52
C GLU A 108 -2.36 5.18 -2.53
N ILE A 109 -3.17 4.12 -2.62
CA ILE A 109 -2.95 2.99 -3.52
C ILE A 109 -4.00 2.98 -4.62
N ILE A 110 -3.53 3.10 -5.86
CA ILE A 110 -4.38 3.09 -7.05
C ILE A 110 -4.17 1.81 -7.85
N LEU A 111 -5.26 1.12 -8.18
CA LEU A 111 -5.26 -0.14 -8.94
C LEU A 111 -5.74 0.04 -10.38
N ASN A 112 -5.29 -0.84 -11.29
CA ASN A 112 -5.78 -0.87 -12.67
C ASN A 112 -7.19 -1.49 -12.83
N ALA A 113 -7.85 -1.88 -11.74
CA ALA A 113 -9.14 -2.57 -11.74
C ALA A 113 -10.07 -2.04 -10.65
N GLU A 114 -11.36 -1.94 -10.98
CA GLU A 114 -12.45 -1.58 -10.05
C GLU A 114 -12.88 -2.75 -9.18
N ARG A 115 -12.94 -3.94 -9.77
CA ARG A 115 -13.28 -5.19 -9.09
C ARG A 115 -12.19 -6.22 -9.37
N LEU A 116 -11.85 -7.00 -8.35
CA LEU A 116 -10.89 -8.08 -8.46
C LEU A 116 -11.63 -9.40 -8.62
N TYR A 117 -11.25 -10.19 -9.62
CA TYR A 117 -11.83 -11.51 -9.89
C TYR A 117 -10.81 -12.60 -9.53
N ALA A 118 -11.23 -13.63 -8.79
CA ALA A 118 -10.35 -14.72 -8.38
C ALA A 118 -9.71 -15.42 -9.59
N GLY A 119 -8.40 -15.68 -9.50
CA GLY A 119 -7.59 -16.19 -10.60
C GLY A 119 -7.08 -15.12 -11.58
N GLY A 120 -7.55 -13.87 -11.47
CA GLY A 120 -7.06 -12.73 -12.25
C GLY A 120 -5.78 -12.13 -11.66
N ALA A 121 -5.18 -11.19 -12.40
CA ALA A 121 -4.04 -10.40 -11.95
C ALA A 121 -4.44 -8.92 -11.80
N VAL A 122 -3.84 -8.23 -10.82
CA VAL A 122 -4.03 -6.80 -10.60
C VAL A 122 -2.71 -6.10 -10.38
N ARG A 123 -2.61 -4.87 -10.89
CA ARG A 123 -1.44 -4.01 -10.79
C ARG A 123 -1.74 -2.79 -9.91
N ILE A 124 -0.79 -2.46 -9.05
CA ILE A 124 -0.71 -1.14 -8.43
C ILE A 124 -0.13 -0.18 -9.48
N VAL A 125 -0.93 0.77 -9.95
CA VAL A 125 -0.51 1.77 -10.94
C VAL A 125 0.09 3.02 -10.29
N SER A 126 -0.31 3.30 -9.04
CA SER A 126 0.29 4.34 -8.20
C SER A 126 0.24 3.89 -6.75
N GLY A 127 1.30 4.17 -6.01
CA GLY A 127 1.40 3.93 -4.57
C GLY A 127 2.16 5.08 -3.94
N GLU A 128 1.46 6.12 -3.49
CA GLU A 128 2.06 7.33 -2.93
C GLU A 128 1.64 7.50 -1.47
N ILE A 129 2.61 7.36 -0.56
CA ILE A 129 2.39 7.60 0.86
C ILE A 129 2.90 9.01 1.20
N ALA A 130 2.00 9.82 1.74
CA ALA A 130 2.32 11.11 2.34
C ALA A 130 1.59 11.22 3.68
N PRO A 131 2.16 11.88 4.69
CA PRO A 131 1.40 12.24 5.87
C PRO A 131 0.23 13.16 5.44
N HIS A 132 -1.00 12.73 5.69
CA HIS A 132 -2.17 13.58 5.48
C HIS A 132 -2.03 14.84 6.36
N GLY A 133 -2.15 16.01 5.74
CA GLY A 133 -2.22 17.30 6.43
C GLY A 133 -3.56 17.52 7.10
#